data_AF-A0A7K6AQX5-F1
#
_entry.id   AF-A0A7K6AQX5-F1
#
_cell.length_a   1.000
_cell.length_b   1.000
_cell.length_c   1.000
_cell.angle_alpha   90.00
_cell.angle_beta   90.00
_cell.angle_gamma   90.00
#
_symmetry.space_group_name_H-M   'P 1'
#
loop_
_entity.id
_entity.type
_entity.pdbx_description
1 polymer ?
#
loop_
_entity_poly.entity_id
_entity_poly.type
_entity_poly.pdbx_seq_one_letter_code
_entity_poly.pdbx_strand_id
1 'polypeptide(L)'
;MGQCGITSSKTVLVFLNLIFWAAAGILCYVGAYVFITYDDYDHFFEDVYTLIPAVIIIAVGTLLFIIGLIGCCATIRESRCGLATFVIILLLVFITEVVVVVLGYIYRAKVEDEVDHSIQKVYNGYNGTNPDAASRAIDYVQRQVR
;
A
#
# COMPACT_ATOMS: atom_id res chain seq x y z
N MET A 1 22.20 20.07 -30.44
CA MET A 1 21.96 20.39 -29.00
C MET A 1 20.82 19.57 -28.36
N GLY A 2 19.92 18.91 -29.10
CA GLY A 2 18.77 18.18 -28.52
C GLY A 2 19.02 16.76 -27.96
N GLN A 3 20.17 16.12 -28.21
CA GLN A 3 20.43 14.74 -27.75
C GLN A 3 20.72 14.63 -26.24
N CYS A 4 21.34 15.65 -25.63
CA CYS A 4 21.66 15.61 -24.19
C CYS A 4 20.41 15.69 -23.31
N GLY A 5 19.42 16.52 -23.71
CA GLY A 5 18.16 16.68 -22.98
C GLY A 5 17.28 15.43 -22.99
N ILE A 6 17.17 14.75 -24.14
CA ILE A 6 16.34 13.54 -24.28
C ILE A 6 16.92 12.38 -23.45
N THR A 7 18.25 12.22 -23.44
CA THR A 7 18.93 11.21 -22.63
C THR A 7 18.79 11.51 -21.14
N SER A 8 18.93 12.78 -20.72
CA SER A 8 18.74 13.20 -19.33
C SER A 8 17.32 12.91 -18.82
N SER A 9 16.28 13.25 -19.60
CA SER A 9 14.88 12.97 -19.20
C SER A 9 14.59 11.48 -19.07
N LYS A 10 15.10 10.64 -19.99
CA LYS A 10 14.96 9.18 -19.90
C LYS A 10 15.58 8.63 -18.60
N THR A 11 16.79 9.08 -18.25
CA THR A 11 17.48 8.64 -17.03
C THR A 11 16.73 9.05 -15.76
N VAL A 12 16.20 10.27 -15.70
CA VAL A 12 15.41 10.74 -14.55
C VAL A 12 14.12 9.92 -14.39
N LEU A 13 13.42 9.62 -15.49
CA LEU A 13 12.21 8.79 -15.45
C LEU A 13 12.46 7.37 -14.97
N VAL A 14 13.56 6.75 -15.41
CA VAL A 14 13.97 5.42 -14.95
C VAL A 14 14.30 5.45 -13.46
N PHE A 15 15.04 6.46 -13.01
CA PHE A 15 15.40 6.59 -11.59
C PHE A 15 14.17 6.79 -10.70
N LEU A 16 13.25 7.68 -11.09
CA LEU A 16 11.99 7.87 -10.37
C LEU A 16 11.16 6.59 -10.34
N ASN A 17 11.07 5.86 -11.46
CA ASN A 17 10.36 4.59 -11.50
C ASN A 17 10.97 3.54 -10.58
N LEU A 18 12.30 3.45 -10.50
CA LEU A 18 12.98 2.53 -9.58
C LEU A 18 12.68 2.87 -8.11
N ILE A 19 12.63 4.15 -7.75
CA ILE A 19 12.25 4.57 -6.39
C ILE A 19 10.80 4.16 -6.08
N PHE A 20 9.86 4.45 -6.98
CA PHE A 20 8.47 4.05 -6.79
C PHE A 20 8.29 2.53 -6.71
N TRP A 21 9.03 1.79 -7.52
CA TRP A 21 9.00 0.33 -7.51
C TRP A 21 9.60 -0.26 -6.22
N ALA A 22 10.70 0.32 -5.71
CA ALA A 22 11.26 -0.06 -4.41
C ALA A 22 10.28 0.23 -3.26
N ALA A 23 9.63 1.40 -3.26
CA ALA A 23 8.62 1.76 -2.28
C ALA A 23 7.41 0.80 -2.34
N ALA A 24 6.93 0.48 -3.53
CA ALA A 24 5.85 -0.51 -3.73
C ALA A 24 6.25 -1.91 -3.23
N GLY A 25 7.50 -2.34 -3.47
CA GLY A 25 8.03 -3.61 -2.97
C GLY A 25 8.05 -3.69 -1.44
N ILE A 26 8.45 -2.59 -0.76
CA ILE A 26 8.41 -2.50 0.71
C ILE A 26 6.96 -2.56 1.21
N LEU A 27 6.04 -1.84 0.57
CA LEU A 27 4.62 -1.87 0.93
C LEU A 27 4.00 -3.26 0.74
N CYS A 28 4.31 -3.95 -0.37
CA CYS A 28 3.93 -5.35 -0.60
C CYS A 28 4.44 -6.27 0.51
N TYR A 29 5.71 -6.13 0.89
CA TYR A 29 6.32 -6.94 1.94
C TYR A 29 5.61 -6.76 3.28
N VAL A 30 5.33 -5.51 3.67
CA VAL A 30 4.58 -5.21 4.89
C VAL A 30 3.16 -5.75 4.81
N GLY A 31 2.47 -5.55 3.68
CA GLY A 31 1.12 -6.08 3.46
C GLY A 31 1.06 -7.60 3.56
N ALA A 32 2.00 -8.31 2.92
CA ALA A 32 2.10 -9.77 2.99
C ALA A 32 2.46 -10.26 4.39
N TYR A 33 3.36 -9.57 5.10
CA TYR A 33 3.69 -9.89 6.48
C TYR A 33 2.47 -9.79 7.40
N VAL A 34 1.69 -8.72 7.28
CA VAL A 34 0.43 -8.55 8.00
C VAL A 34 -0.55 -9.65 7.60
N PHE A 35 -0.77 -9.88 6.30
CA PHE A 35 -1.70 -10.90 5.84
C PHE A 35 -1.38 -12.29 6.39
N ILE A 36 -0.13 -12.76 6.28
CA ILE A 36 0.29 -14.06 6.81
C ILE A 36 0.12 -14.13 8.33
N THR A 37 0.45 -13.04 9.05
CA THR A 37 0.28 -12.99 10.51
C THR A 37 -1.19 -13.11 10.93
N TYR A 38 -2.14 -12.66 10.10
CA TYR A 38 -3.56 -12.71 10.39
C TYR A 38 -4.27 -13.96 9.79
N ASP A 39 -3.81 -14.46 8.64
CA ASP A 39 -4.28 -15.68 7.96
C ASP A 39 -4.02 -16.93 8.81
N ASP A 40 -2.93 -16.97 9.59
CA ASP A 40 -2.65 -18.08 10.53
C ASP A 40 -3.71 -18.18 11.68
N TYR A 41 -4.65 -17.24 11.75
CA TYR A 41 -5.75 -17.22 12.71
C TYR A 41 -7.14 -17.51 12.09
N ASP A 42 -7.18 -17.96 10.82
CA ASP A 42 -8.39 -18.10 9.99
C ASP A 42 -9.42 -19.15 10.45
N HIS A 43 -9.20 -19.86 11.56
CA HIS A 43 -10.27 -20.67 12.15
C HIS A 43 -11.26 -19.89 13.02
N PHE A 44 -11.10 -18.56 13.18
CA PHE A 44 -11.91 -17.76 14.10
C PHE A 44 -12.51 -16.46 13.53
N PHE A 45 -12.29 -16.09 12.27
CA PHE A 45 -12.69 -14.76 11.77
C PHE A 45 -13.88 -14.79 10.80
N GLU A 46 -15.08 -14.74 11.37
CA GLU A 46 -16.33 -14.44 10.66
C GLU A 46 -16.53 -12.91 10.40
N ASP A 47 -15.50 -12.09 10.63
CA ASP A 47 -15.53 -10.64 10.39
C ASP A 47 -14.50 -10.26 9.32
N VAL A 48 -14.93 -10.35 8.07
CA VAL A 48 -14.22 -9.97 6.83
C VAL A 48 -13.58 -8.57 6.94
N TYR A 49 -14.11 -7.68 7.79
CA TYR A 49 -13.71 -6.27 7.91
C TYR A 49 -12.26 -6.03 8.33
N THR A 50 -11.64 -6.93 9.11
CA THR A 50 -10.27 -6.74 9.62
C THR A 50 -9.21 -7.01 8.54
N LEU A 51 -9.51 -7.89 7.58
CA LEU A 51 -8.57 -8.29 6.52
C LEU A 51 -8.66 -7.40 5.27
N ILE A 52 -9.76 -6.64 5.11
CA ILE A 52 -9.97 -5.75 3.95
C ILE A 52 -8.78 -4.81 3.70
N PRO A 53 -8.22 -4.10 4.70
CA PRO A 53 -7.09 -3.19 4.45
C PRO A 53 -5.84 -3.91 3.96
N ALA A 54 -5.51 -5.08 4.54
CA ALA A 54 -4.34 -5.86 4.17
C ALA A 54 -4.45 -6.40 2.73
N VAL A 55 -5.62 -6.92 2.36
CA VAL A 55 -5.89 -7.42 1.00
C VAL A 55 -5.80 -6.29 -0.03
N ILE A 56 -6.33 -5.10 0.27
CA ILE A 56 -6.22 -3.93 -0.61
C ILE A 56 -4.75 -3.52 -0.81
N ILE A 57 -3.96 -3.48 0.27
CA ILE A 57 -2.53 -3.13 0.21
C ILE A 57 -1.77 -4.13 -0.69
N ILE A 58 -2.02 -5.43 -0.55
CA ILE A 58 -1.39 -6.47 -1.38
C ILE A 58 -1.81 -6.35 -2.85
N ALA A 59 -3.10 -6.13 -3.11
CA ALA A 59 -3.63 -6.00 -4.46
C ALA A 59 -3.03 -4.78 -5.20
N VAL A 60 -3.04 -3.61 -4.54
CA VAL A 60 -2.46 -2.37 -5.08
C VAL A 60 -0.95 -2.53 -5.30
N GLY A 61 -0.25 -3.09 -4.32
CA GLY A 61 1.19 -3.29 -4.41
C GLY A 61 1.59 -4.22 -5.57
N THR A 62 0.85 -5.31 -5.78
CA THR A 62 1.08 -6.25 -6.88
C THR A 62 0.84 -5.58 -8.25
N LEU A 63 -0.22 -4.78 -8.38
CA LEU A 63 -0.49 -4.01 -9.60
C LEU A 63 0.64 -3.02 -9.91
N LEU A 64 1.12 -2.29 -8.91
CA LEU A 64 2.24 -1.34 -9.07
C LEU A 64 3.55 -2.05 -9.47
N PHE A 65 3.79 -3.25 -8.95
CA PHE A 65 4.95 -4.07 -9.32
C PHE A 65 4.91 -4.46 -10.80
N ILE A 66 3.75 -4.93 -11.29
CA ILE A 66 3.55 -5.28 -12.70
C ILE A 66 3.73 -4.06 -13.61
N ILE A 67 3.15 -2.91 -13.23
CA ILE A 67 3.31 -1.65 -13.97
C ILE A 67 4.78 -1.23 -14.06
N GLY A 68 5.55 -1.39 -12.98
CA GLY A 68 7.00 -1.11 -12.99
C GLY A 68 7.79 -2.02 -13.93
N LEU A 69 7.48 -3.33 -13.96
CA LEU A 69 8.11 -4.26 -14.91
C LEU A 69 7.81 -3.88 -16.37
N ILE A 70 6.56 -3.52 -16.67
CA ILE A 70 6.15 -3.05 -18.00
C ILE A 70 6.89 -1.74 -18.36
N GLY A 71 7.05 -0.82 -17.42
CA GLY A 71 7.81 0.42 -17.60
C GLY A 71 9.28 0.20 -17.93
N CYS A 72 9.91 -0.76 -17.25
CA CYS A 72 11.30 -1.14 -17.51
C CYS A 72 11.44 -1.75 -18.91
N CYS A 73 10.55 -2.69 -19.28
CA CYS A 73 10.52 -3.27 -20.63
C CYS A 73 10.25 -2.22 -21.72
N ALA A 74 9.34 -1.26 -21.50
CA ALA A 74 9.01 -0.20 -22.44
C ALA A 74 10.20 0.75 -22.69
N THR A 75 10.99 1.01 -21.66
CA THR A 75 12.20 1.84 -21.75
C THR A 75 13.33 1.12 -22.50
N ILE A 76 13.54 -0.16 -22.21
CA ILE A 76 14.56 -0.99 -22.88
C ILE A 76 14.26 -1.15 -24.38
N ARG A 77 12.98 -1.26 -24.76
CA ARG A 77 12.57 -1.44 -26.16
C ARG A 77 12.69 -0.18 -27.04
N GLU A 78 13.14 0.95 -26.48
CA GLU A 78 13.21 2.27 -27.14
C GLU A 78 11.96 2.69 -27.92
N SER A 79 10.81 2.10 -27.58
CA SER A 79 9.55 2.40 -28.24
C SER A 79 9.07 3.77 -27.78
N ARG A 80 9.06 4.74 -28.71
CA ARG A 80 8.53 6.09 -28.48
C ARG A 80 7.11 6.06 -27.91
N CYS A 81 6.27 5.15 -28.43
CA CYS A 81 4.89 4.98 -27.98
C CYS A 81 4.84 4.34 -26.58
N GLY A 82 5.69 3.33 -26.32
CA GLY A 82 5.76 2.68 -25.00
C GLY A 82 6.20 3.62 -23.89
N LEU A 83 7.22 4.46 -24.15
CA LEU A 83 7.69 5.46 -23.18
C LEU A 83 6.61 6.54 -22.92
N ALA A 84 5.90 6.98 -23.95
CA ALA A 84 4.82 7.96 -23.80
C ALA A 84 3.66 7.41 -22.95
N THR A 85 3.21 6.18 -23.23
CA THR A 85 2.17 5.52 -22.42
C THR A 85 2.61 5.34 -20.98
N PHE A 86 3.88 4.98 -20.75
CA PHE A 86 4.43 4.83 -19.41
C PHE A 86 4.43 6.16 -18.62
N VAL A 87 4.83 7.26 -19.25
CA VAL A 87 4.76 8.61 -18.65
C VAL A 87 3.32 8.96 -18.28
N ILE A 88 2.35 8.66 -19.16
CA ILE A 88 0.93 8.92 -18.90
C ILE A 88 0.44 8.11 -17.69
N ILE A 89 0.81 6.83 -17.59
CA ILE A 89 0.44 5.99 -16.44
C ILE A 89 1.03 6.55 -15.14
N LEU A 90 2.30 6.95 -15.13
CA LEU A 90 2.93 7.55 -13.96
C LEU A 90 2.24 8.86 -13.53
N LEU A 91 1.86 9.71 -14.49
CA LEU A 91 1.12 10.94 -14.20
C LEU A 91 -0.26 10.64 -13.60
N LEU A 92 -0.98 9.63 -14.12
CA LEU A 92 -2.28 9.23 -13.58
C LEU A 92 -2.16 8.69 -12.14
N VAL A 93 -1.13 7.89 -11.86
CA VAL A 93 -0.85 7.42 -10.50
C VAL A 93 -0.56 8.61 -9.58
N PHE A 94 0.30 9.54 -10.01
CA PHE A 94 0.62 10.73 -9.22
C PHE A 94 -0.61 11.60 -8.90
N ILE A 95 -1.49 11.82 -9.88
CA ILE A 95 -2.75 12.56 -9.66
C ILE A 95 -3.64 11.80 -8.67
N THR A 96 -3.74 10.48 -8.79
CA THR A 96 -4.53 9.64 -7.88
C THR A 96 -4.00 9.73 -6.44
N GLU A 97 -2.68 9.64 -6.25
CA GLU A 97 -2.04 9.81 -4.94
C GLU A 97 -2.38 11.17 -4.31
N VAL A 98 -2.28 12.27 -5.08
CA VAL A 98 -2.63 13.60 -4.60
C VAL A 98 -4.11 13.67 -4.18
N VAL A 99 -5.01 13.08 -4.97
CA VAL A 99 -6.44 13.02 -4.64
C VAL A 99 -6.68 12.23 -3.35
N VAL A 100 -6.04 11.06 -3.20
CA VAL A 100 -6.15 10.23 -1.99
C VAL A 100 -5.65 10.98 -0.77
N VAL A 101 -4.50 11.66 -0.86
CA VAL A 101 -3.94 12.46 0.26
C VAL A 101 -4.88 13.61 0.63
N VAL A 102 -5.40 14.35 -0.35
CA VAL A 102 -6.33 15.46 -0.12
C VAL A 102 -7.64 14.97 0.51
N LEU A 103 -8.21 13.89 -0.01
CA LEU A 103 -9.41 13.29 0.57
C LEU A 103 -9.13 12.79 1.99
N GLY A 104 -8.00 12.13 2.22
CA GLY A 104 -7.59 11.68 3.55
C GLY A 104 -7.45 12.84 4.54
N TYR A 105 -6.95 13.99 4.09
CA TYR A 105 -6.86 15.18 4.92
C TYR A 105 -8.24 15.78 5.23
N ILE A 106 -9.12 15.91 4.23
CA ILE A 106 -10.48 16.46 4.39
C ILE A 106 -11.33 15.56 5.30
N TYR A 107 -11.29 14.25 5.07
CA TYR A 107 -12.06 13.26 5.82
C TYR A 107 -11.35 12.77 7.08
N ARG A 108 -10.24 13.40 7.49
CA ARG A 108 -9.44 12.97 8.64
C ARG A 108 -10.28 12.77 9.89
N ALA A 109 -11.15 13.71 10.23
CA ALA A 109 -12.00 13.61 11.42
C ALA A 109 -12.96 12.42 11.36
N LYS A 110 -13.48 12.09 10.17
CA LYS A 110 -14.36 10.94 9.98
C LYS A 110 -13.58 9.62 10.08
N VAL A 111 -12.38 9.57 9.51
CA VAL A 111 -11.48 8.42 9.59
C VAL A 111 -11.04 8.19 11.04
N GLU A 112 -10.70 9.25 11.78
CA GLU A 112 -10.36 9.16 13.21
C GLU A 112 -11.53 8.59 14.03
N ASP A 113 -12.75 9.08 13.83
CA ASP A 113 -13.95 8.58 14.53
C ASP A 113 -14.25 7.10 14.21
N GLU A 114 -14.09 6.70 12.93
CA GLU A 114 -14.33 5.33 12.49
C GLU A 114 -13.25 4.36 13.01
N VAL A 115 -11.99 4.82 13.07
CA VAL A 115 -10.89 4.08 13.69
C VAL A 115 -11.09 3.95 15.20
N ASP A 116 -11.43 5.04 15.89
CA ASP A 116 -11.68 5.03 17.35
C ASP A 116 -12.84 4.09 17.69
N HIS A 117 -13.94 4.14 16.94
CA HIS A 117 -15.06 3.23 17.13
C HIS A 117 -14.66 1.76 16.87
N SER A 118 -13.84 1.50 15.85
CA SER A 118 -13.31 0.15 15.58
C SER A 118 -12.42 -0.35 16.72
N ILE A 119 -11.53 0.50 17.24
CA ILE A 119 -10.67 0.18 18.39
C ILE A 119 -11.52 -0.08 19.63
N GLN A 120 -12.55 0.74 19.88
CA GLN A 120 -13.43 0.59 21.03
C GLN A 120 -14.26 -0.70 20.94
N LYS A 121 -14.70 -1.10 19.74
CA LYS A 121 -15.36 -2.40 19.52
C LYS A 121 -14.43 -3.57 19.85
N VAL A 122 -13.17 -3.49 19.40
CA VAL A 122 -12.13 -4.50 19.69
C VAL A 122 -11.83 -4.56 21.19
N TYR A 123 -11.73 -3.42 21.86
CA TYR A 123 -11.50 -3.35 23.31
C TYR A 123 -12.69 -3.89 24.12
N ASN A 124 -13.92 -3.53 23.78
CA ASN A 124 -15.11 -4.02 24.47
C ASN A 124 -15.35 -5.53 24.30
N GLY A 125 -14.84 -6.12 23.21
CA GLY A 125 -14.87 -7.57 22.98
C GLY A 125 -13.78 -8.35 23.71
N TYR A 126 -12.79 -7.67 24.30
CA TYR A 126 -11.68 -8.30 25.01
C TYR A 126 -12.13 -8.88 26.36
N ASN A 127 -12.06 -10.20 26.50
CA ASN A 127 -12.43 -10.90 27.74
C ASN A 127 -11.22 -11.47 28.51
N GLY A 128 -9.99 -11.16 28.07
CA GLY A 128 -8.72 -11.59 28.71
C GLY A 128 -8.45 -13.09 28.79
N THR A 129 -9.41 -13.92 28.37
CA THR A 129 -9.39 -15.38 28.46
C THR A 129 -9.44 -16.06 27.09
N ASN A 130 -9.81 -15.33 26.04
CA ASN A 130 -9.88 -15.84 24.68
C ASN A 130 -8.54 -15.59 23.95
N PRO A 131 -7.98 -16.60 23.24
CA PRO A 131 -6.74 -16.47 22.47
C PRO A 131 -6.97 -15.89 21.07
N ASP A 132 -7.96 -15.02 20.89
CA ASP A 132 -8.30 -14.40 19.61
C ASP A 132 -7.23 -13.37 19.16
N ALA A 133 -7.16 -13.08 17.85
CA ALA A 133 -6.15 -12.15 17.33
C ALA A 133 -6.34 -10.72 17.87
N ALA A 134 -7.58 -10.31 18.13
CA ALA A 134 -7.88 -9.04 18.78
C ALA A 134 -7.30 -8.99 20.20
N SER A 135 -7.48 -10.05 21.01
CA SER A 135 -6.82 -10.16 22.32
C SER A 135 -5.30 -10.13 22.25
N ARG A 136 -4.66 -10.81 21.28
CA ARG A 136 -3.20 -10.75 21.12
C ARG A 136 -2.69 -9.39 20.67
N ALA A 137 -3.41 -8.69 19.81
CA ALA A 137 -3.07 -7.34 19.41
C ALA A 137 -3.13 -6.39 20.62
N ILE A 138 -4.19 -6.49 21.44
CA ILE A 138 -4.32 -5.75 22.70
C ILE A 138 -3.18 -6.10 23.66
N ASP A 139 -2.91 -7.39 23.89
CA ASP A 139 -1.82 -7.86 24.77
C ASP A 139 -0.43 -7.38 24.31
N TYR A 140 -0.18 -7.36 22.99
CA TYR A 140 1.08 -6.88 22.43
C TYR A 140 1.27 -5.39 22.71
N VAL A 141 0.24 -4.57 22.44
CA VAL A 141 0.25 -3.13 22.73
C VAL A 141 0.44 -2.92 24.24
N GLN A 142 -0.34 -3.60 25.08
CA GLN A 142 -0.23 -3.47 26.55
C GLN A 142 1.16 -3.82 27.09
N ARG A 143 1.87 -4.79 26.50
CA ARG A 143 3.25 -5.12 26.88
C ARG A 143 4.28 -4.07 26.48
N GLN A 144 4.04 -3.28 25.43
CA GLN A 144 4.96 -2.21 25.01
C GLN A 144 4.82 -0.93 25.85
N VAL A 145 3.64 -0.66 26.40
CA VAL A 145 3.38 0.54 27.22
C VAL A 145 3.79 0.34 28.69
N ARG A 146 4.07 -0.90 29.11
CA ARG A 146 4.51 -1.25 30.47
C ARG A 146 6.03 -1.35 30.57
#